data_AF-A0A953Q1C9-F1
#
_entry.id   AF-A0A953Q1C9-F1
#
_cell.length_a   1.000
_cell.length_b   1.000
_cell.length_c   1.000
_cell.angle_alpha   90.00
_cell.angle_beta   90.00
_cell.angle_gamma   90.00
#
_symmetry.space_group_name_H-M   'P 1'
#
loop_
_entity.id
_entity.type
_entity.pdbx_description
1 polymer ?
#
loop_
_entity_poly.entity_id
_entity_poly.type
_entity_poly.pdbx_seq_one_letter_code
_entity_poly.pdbx_strand_id
1 'polypeptide(L)' 'MKDRADLVRGLLRKAASDRLSMEATLKVGAFDGACFHAQQAAEKYLKAFLTYHAASFPFTHNLAE' A
#
# COMPACT_ATOMS: atom_id res chain seq x y z
N MET A 1 5.81 17.69 14.23
CA MET A 1 4.58 17.12 13.63
C MET A 1 4.94 16.66 12.23
N LYS A 2 4.60 15.43 11.85
CA LYS A 2 4.76 14.99 10.45
C LYS A 2 3.74 15.74 9.60
N ASP A 3 4.20 16.38 8.54
CA ASP A 3 3.29 17.06 7.62
C ASP A 3 2.60 16.03 6.70
N ARG A 4 1.63 16.48 5.89
CA ARG A 4 0.91 15.60 4.96
C ARG A 4 1.86 14.95 3.94
N ALA A 5 2.88 15.67 3.50
CA ALA A 5 3.84 15.15 2.55
C ALA A 5 4.68 14.02 3.16
N ASP A 6 5.03 14.10 4.45
CA ASP A 6 5.67 13.02 5.19
C ASP A 6 4.78 11.76 5.24
N LEU A 7 3.47 11.94 5.44
CA LEU A 7 2.52 10.82 5.44
C LEU A 7 2.43 10.16 4.05
N VAL A 8 2.31 10.97 2.99
CA VAL A 8 2.29 10.48 1.59
C VAL A 8 3.59 9.72 1.29
N ARG A 9 4.76 10.30 1.58
CA ARG A 9 6.06 9.65 1.37
C ARG A 9 6.18 8.35 2.17
N GLY A 10 5.67 8.32 3.40
CA GLY A 10 5.62 7.14 4.24
C GLY A 10 4.78 6.01 3.62
N LEU A 11 3.59 6.34 3.10
CA LEU A 11 2.72 5.38 2.43
C LEU A 11 3.34 4.84 1.14
N LEU A 12 3.92 5.71 0.31
CA LEU A 12 4.61 5.30 -0.94
C LEU A 12 5.79 4.35 -0.67
N ARG A 13 6.60 4.63 0.37
CA ARG A 13 7.72 3.75 0.76
C ARG A 13 7.22 2.38 1.21
N LYS A 14 6.15 2.33 2.00
CA LYS A 14 5.56 1.05 2.43
C LYS A 14 4.96 0.28 1.25
N ALA A 15 4.23 0.95 0.36
CA ALA A 15 3.68 0.34 -0.85
C ALA A 15 4.78 -0.27 -1.75
N ALA A 16 5.91 0.44 -1.90
CA ALA A 16 7.07 -0.06 -2.62
C ALA A 16 7.70 -1.30 -1.94
N SER A 17 7.73 -1.32 -0.61
CA SER A 17 8.18 -2.50 0.15
C SER A 17 7.25 -3.70 -0.04
N ASP A 18 5.92 -3.48 -0.05
CA ASP A 18 4.96 -4.55 -0.33
C ASP A 18 5.13 -5.09 -1.74
N ARG A 19 5.35 -4.23 -2.74
CA ARG A 19 5.65 -4.67 -4.11
C ARG A 19 6.91 -5.54 -4.17
N LEU A 20 7.97 -5.17 -3.46
CA LEU A 20 9.19 -5.99 -3.40
C LEU A 20 8.91 -7.36 -2.77
N SER A 21 8.14 -7.41 -1.69
CA SER A 21 7.72 -8.67 -1.05
C SER A 21 6.86 -9.51 -1.98
N MET A 22 5.91 -8.91 -2.70
CA MET A 22 5.09 -9.57 -3.72
C MET A 22 5.96 -10.22 -4.80
N GLU A 23 6.97 -9.52 -5.31
CA GLU A 23 7.88 -10.07 -6.32
C GLU A 23 8.72 -11.23 -5.76
N ALA A 24 9.17 -11.12 -4.51
CA ALA A 24 9.96 -12.16 -3.85
C ALA A 24 9.13 -13.44 -3.62
N THR A 25 7.90 -13.30 -3.11
CA THR A 25 6.99 -14.44 -2.86
C THR A 25 6.50 -15.08 -4.16
N LEU A 26 6.21 -14.27 -5.18
CA LEU A 26 5.85 -14.77 -6.51
C LEU A 26 6.96 -15.64 -7.11
N LYS A 27 8.23 -15.24 -6.98
CA LYS A 27 9.38 -15.99 -7.50
C LYS A 27 9.55 -17.38 -6.89
N VAL A 28 9.14 -17.57 -5.63
CA VAL A 28 9.26 -18.86 -4.92
C VAL A 28 7.96 -19.68 -4.98
N GLY A 29 6.94 -19.23 -5.74
CA GLY A 29 5.67 -19.91 -5.87
C GLY A 29 4.74 -19.78 -4.65
N ALA A 30 5.03 -18.88 -3.72
CA ALA A 30 4.17 -18.57 -2.56
C ALA A 30 3.06 -17.59 -2.99
N PHE A 31 2.11 -18.09 -3.77
CA PHE A 31 1.09 -17.27 -4.44
C PHE A 31 0.13 -16.56 -3.47
N ASP A 32 -0.19 -17.18 -2.33
CA ASP A 32 -0.96 -16.58 -1.25
C ASP A 32 -0.27 -15.32 -0.70
N GLY A 33 1.04 -15.43 -0.43
CA GLY A 33 1.88 -14.31 -0.01
C GLY A 33 2.01 -13.24 -1.08
N ALA A 34 2.11 -13.64 -2.36
CA ALA A 34 2.14 -12.70 -3.48
C ALA A 34 0.84 -11.89 -3.57
N CYS A 35 -0.32 -12.55 -3.54
CA CYS A 35 -1.62 -11.89 -3.56
C CYS A 35 -1.83 -10.96 -2.36
N PHE A 36 -1.44 -11.39 -1.16
CA PHE A 36 -1.50 -10.56 0.04
C PHE A 36 -0.70 -9.27 -0.11
N HIS A 37 0.57 -9.37 -0.54
CA HIS A 37 1.41 -8.20 -0.73
C HIS A 37 0.95 -7.32 -1.91
N ALA A 38 0.36 -7.89 -2.95
CA ALA A 38 -0.25 -7.13 -4.04
C ALA A 38 -1.42 -6.25 -3.54
N GLN A 39 -2.33 -6.83 -2.75
CA GLN A 39 -3.45 -6.08 -2.14
C GLN A 39 -2.93 -4.97 -1.23
N GLN A 40 -1.95 -5.29 -0.38
CA GLN A 40 -1.32 -4.35 0.54
C GLN A 40 -0.61 -3.19 -0.16
N ALA A 41 0.04 -3.44 -1.30
CA ALA A 41 0.66 -2.40 -2.11
C ALA A 41 -0.40 -1.48 -2.73
N ALA A 42 -1.42 -2.05 -3.36
CA ALA A 42 -2.52 -1.30 -3.98
C ALA A 42 -3.23 -0.38 -2.96
N GLU A 43 -3.55 -0.91 -1.79
CA GLU A 43 -4.17 -0.14 -0.70
C GLU A 43 -3.31 1.04 -0.25
N LYS A 44 -2.01 0.84 -0.08
CA LYS A 44 -1.12 1.91 0.37
C LYS A 44 -0.89 2.96 -0.71
N TYR A 45 -0.84 2.58 -1.99
CA TYR A 45 -0.80 3.55 -3.09
C TYR A 45 -2.08 4.38 -3.14
N LEU A 46 -3.26 3.75 -3.00
CA LEU A 46 -4.53 4.46 -2.98
C LEU A 46 -4.61 5.42 -1.77
N LYS A 47 -4.24 4.95 -0.58
CA LYS A 47 -4.17 5.80 0.63
C LYS A 47 -3.20 6.97 0.47
N ALA A 48 -2.05 6.77 -0.20
CA ALA A 48 -1.12 7.84 -0.50
C ALA A 48 -1.75 8.90 -1.43
N PHE A 49 -2.44 8.46 -2.48
CA PHE A 49 -3.17 9.34 -3.40
C PHE A 49 -4.27 10.13 -2.70
N LEU A 50 -5.12 9.48 -1.91
CA LEU A 50 -6.20 10.14 -1.17
C LEU A 50 -5.64 11.12 -0.12
N THR A 51 -4.58 10.73 0.58
CA THR A 51 -3.89 11.61 1.54
C THR A 51 -3.35 12.85 0.84
N TYR A 52 -2.72 12.70 -0.33
CA TYR A 52 -2.21 13.83 -1.12
C TYR A 52 -3.33 14.83 -1.46
N HIS A 53 -4.50 14.31 -1.85
CA HIS A 53 -5.69 15.10 -2.15
C HIS A 53 -6.48 15.57 -0.91
N ALA A 54 -6.00 15.31 0.31
CA ALA A 54 -6.72 15.60 1.55
C ALA A 54 -8.11 14.93 1.65
N ALA A 55 -8.32 13.84 0.91
CA ALA A 55 -9.53 13.06 0.97
C ALA A 55 -9.46 12.07 2.15
N SER A 56 -10.53 12.00 2.93
CA SER A 56 -10.70 10.98 3.96
C SER A 56 -10.93 9.61 3.33
N PHE A 57 -10.38 8.57 3.94
CA PHE A 57 -10.67 7.19 3.61
C PHE A 57 -10.93 6.41 4.89
N PRO A 58 -11.83 5.40 4.86
CA PRO A 58 -11.97 4.49 5.97
C PRO A 58 -10.66 3.73 6.21
N PHE A 59 -10.33 3.49 7.48
CA PHE A 59 -9.25 2.56 7.86
C PHE A 59 -9.77 1.11 7.73
N THR A 60 -10.10 0.71 6.52
CA THR A 60 -10.45 -0.65 6.12
C THR A 60 -9.34 -1.23 5.24
N HIS A 61 -9.28 -2.55 5.18
CA HIS A 61 -8.46 -3.31 4.23
C HIS A 61 -9.25 -3.73 2.98
N ASN A 62 -10.52 -3.32 2.89
CA ASN A 62 -11.35 -3.51 1.71
C ASN A 62 -11.14 -2.32 0.74
N LEU A 63 -10.66 -2.61 -0.47
CA LEU A 63 -10.48 -1.60 -1.52
C LEU A 63 -11.80 -1.13 -2.16
N ALA A 64 -12.87 -1.91 -2.01
CA ALA A 64 -14.18 -1.67 -2.64
C ALA A 64 -15.16 -0.93 -1.71
N GLU A 65 -14.78 -0.66 -0.46
CA GLU A 65 -15.53 0.13 0.53
C GLU A 65 -14.97 1.56 0.64
#